data_AF-A0A329VED5-F1
#
_entry.id   AF-A0A329VED5-F1
#
_cell.length_a   1.000
_cell.length_b   1.000
_cell.length_c   1.000
_cell.angle_alpha   90.00
_cell.angle_beta   90.00
_cell.angle_gamma   90.00
#
_symmetry.space_group_name_H-M   'P 1'
#
loop_
_entity.id
_entity.type
_entity.pdbx_description
1 polymer ?
#
loop_
_entity_poly.entity_id
_entity_poly.type
_entity_poly.pdbx_seq_one_letter_code
_entity_poly.pdbx_strand_id
1 'polypeptide(L)'
;MADKILADIYGRGWAFPPQFSSQTGVIMAEGAEHVRQSMKVLFLTEPGERIMREDYGCGLHDYLFENISDELMARIQTRIEERILRYEPRVEITEIRVNQKINLPNSLHIQVSYALRGSEISQQIEGILKLGEGEVIL
;
A
#
# COMPACT_ATOMS: atom_id res chain seq x y z
N MET A 1 5.10 -19.06 -17.82
CA MET A 1 6.40 -19.51 -17.26
C MET A 1 6.96 -18.45 -16.32
N ALA A 2 6.98 -17.18 -16.72
CA ALA A 2 7.35 -16.05 -15.85
C ALA A 2 6.49 -15.95 -14.57
N ASP A 3 5.16 -16.08 -14.67
CA ASP A 3 4.28 -15.96 -13.50
C ASP A 3 4.55 -17.02 -12.42
N LYS A 4 4.93 -18.24 -12.84
CA LYS A 4 5.25 -19.33 -11.93
C LYS A 4 6.56 -19.07 -11.17
N ILE A 5 7.57 -18.50 -11.85
CA ILE A 5 8.83 -18.09 -11.21
C ILE A 5 8.57 -16.98 -10.19
N LEU A 6 7.73 -16.00 -10.52
CA LEU A 6 7.36 -14.94 -9.57
C LEU A 6 6.61 -15.51 -8.36
N ALA A 7 5.69 -16.46 -8.58
CA ALA A 7 4.99 -17.14 -7.49
C ALA A 7 5.93 -17.92 -6.57
N ASP A 8 6.99 -18.54 -7.11
CA ASP A 8 8.00 -19.26 -6.31
C ASP A 8 8.86 -18.29 -5.48
N ILE A 9 9.17 -17.10 -6.00
CA ILE A 9 10.02 -16.09 -5.32
C ILE A 9 9.22 -15.29 -4.28
N TYR A 10 8.07 -14.74 -4.65
CA TYR A 10 7.28 -13.82 -3.80
C TYR A 10 6.12 -14.51 -3.06
N GLY A 11 5.98 -15.82 -3.27
CA GLY A 11 5.03 -16.67 -2.61
C GLY A 11 3.60 -16.50 -3.10
N ARG A 12 2.70 -17.15 -2.36
CA ARG A 12 1.26 -17.15 -2.60
C ARG A 12 0.53 -16.90 -1.30
N GLY A 13 -0.52 -16.10 -1.36
CA GLY A 13 -1.35 -15.74 -0.21
C GLY A 13 -2.81 -15.62 -0.60
N TRP A 14 -3.68 -15.44 0.39
CA TRP A 14 -5.09 -15.19 0.13
C TRP A 14 -5.24 -13.85 -0.59
N ALA A 15 -6.11 -13.81 -1.59
CA ALA A 15 -6.39 -12.56 -2.27
C ALA A 15 -7.08 -11.55 -1.33
N PHE A 16 -6.81 -10.27 -1.54
CA PHE A 16 -7.48 -9.16 -0.87
C PHE A 16 -8.22 -8.29 -1.90
N PRO A 17 -9.55 -8.10 -1.77
CA PRO A 17 -10.43 -8.65 -0.72
C PRO A 17 -10.57 -10.19 -0.79
N PRO A 18 -10.75 -10.88 0.36
CA PRO A 18 -10.94 -12.33 0.39
C PRO A 18 -12.17 -12.77 -0.42
N GLN A 19 -11.96 -13.72 -1.33
CA GLN A 19 -13.01 -14.25 -2.20
C GLN A 19 -12.99 -15.78 -2.17
N PHE A 20 -14.18 -16.36 -2.29
CA PHE A 20 -14.37 -17.81 -2.29
C PHE A 20 -15.20 -18.23 -3.51
N SER A 21 -14.76 -19.29 -4.17
CA SER A 21 -15.44 -19.93 -5.29
C SER A 21 -15.72 -21.38 -4.94
N SER A 22 -16.87 -21.90 -5.39
CA SER A 22 -17.23 -23.31 -5.20
C SER A 22 -16.31 -24.28 -5.96
N GLN A 23 -15.59 -23.80 -6.98
CA GLN A 23 -14.75 -24.62 -7.84
C GLN A 23 -13.30 -24.67 -7.35
N THR A 24 -12.76 -23.54 -6.92
CA THR A 24 -11.34 -23.36 -6.59
C THR A 24 -11.08 -23.13 -5.10
N GLY A 25 -12.14 -23.01 -4.30
CA GLY A 25 -12.02 -22.65 -2.89
C GLY A 25 -11.65 -21.18 -2.73
N VAL A 26 -10.66 -20.89 -1.89
CA VAL A 26 -10.18 -19.52 -1.69
C VAL A 26 -9.40 -19.03 -2.90
N ILE A 27 -9.69 -17.81 -3.34
CA ILE A 27 -8.92 -17.16 -4.41
C ILE A 27 -7.57 -16.73 -3.85
N MET A 28 -6.50 -17.14 -4.52
CA MET A 28 -5.12 -16.86 -4.13
C MET A 28 -4.54 -15.74 -4.99
N ALA A 29 -3.76 -14.85 -4.38
CA ALA A 29 -2.86 -13.95 -5.06
C ALA A 29 -1.45 -14.55 -5.08
N GLU A 30 -0.76 -14.40 -6.20
CA GLU A 30 0.55 -15.03 -6.44
C GLU A 30 1.56 -14.00 -6.94
N GLY A 31 2.84 -14.19 -6.61
CA GLY A 31 3.93 -13.43 -7.21
C GLY A 31 3.83 -11.92 -6.97
N ALA A 32 3.97 -11.15 -8.04
CA ALA A 32 3.89 -9.69 -8.00
C ALA A 32 2.53 -9.18 -7.45
N GLU A 33 1.44 -9.88 -7.76
CA GLU A 33 0.11 -9.48 -7.29
C GLU A 33 -0.05 -9.69 -5.78
N HIS A 34 0.56 -10.73 -5.23
CA HIS A 34 0.60 -10.95 -3.78
C HIS A 34 1.31 -9.81 -3.05
N VAL A 35 2.42 -9.30 -3.62
CA VAL A 35 3.16 -8.14 -3.06
C VAL A 35 2.31 -6.87 -3.14
N ARG A 36 1.70 -6.59 -4.29
CA ARG A 36 0.82 -5.43 -4.48
C ARG A 36 -0.34 -5.42 -3.48
N GLN A 37 -0.98 -6.57 -3.26
CA GLN A 37 -2.08 -6.69 -2.31
C GLN A 37 -1.61 -6.59 -0.86
N SER A 38 -0.42 -7.11 -0.53
CA SER A 38 0.18 -6.93 0.80
C SER A 38 0.40 -5.46 1.13
N MET A 39 0.92 -4.66 0.19
CA MET A 39 1.01 -3.21 0.34
C MET A 39 -0.36 -2.54 0.51
N LYS A 40 -1.38 -2.98 -0.25
CA LYS A 40 -2.75 -2.48 -0.07
C LYS A 40 -3.27 -2.74 1.35
N VAL A 41 -3.05 -3.95 1.88
CA VAL A 41 -3.42 -4.28 3.26
C VAL A 41 -2.67 -3.38 4.25
N LEU A 42 -1.36 -3.18 4.07
CA LEU A 42 -0.57 -2.29 4.93
C LEU A 42 -1.14 -0.86 4.98
N PHE A 43 -1.47 -0.29 3.83
CA PHE A 43 -1.98 1.08 3.76
C PHE A 43 -3.42 1.25 4.25
N LEU A 44 -4.26 0.22 4.12
CA LEU A 44 -5.64 0.25 4.63
C LEU A 44 -5.75 -0.10 6.12
N THR A 45 -4.69 -0.62 6.73
CA THR A 45 -4.70 -1.01 8.14
C THR A 45 -4.12 0.12 8.99
N GLU A 46 -4.79 0.42 10.09
CA GLU A 46 -4.29 1.35 11.11
C GLU A 46 -3.55 0.62 12.24
N PRO A 47 -2.48 1.21 12.79
CA PRO A 47 -1.83 0.71 13.99
C PRO A 47 -2.84 0.52 15.12
N GLY A 48 -2.81 -0.63 15.78
CA GLY A 48 -3.73 -1.05 16.84
C GLY A 48 -4.88 -1.95 16.38
N GLU A 49 -5.19 -2.02 15.07
CA GLU A 49 -6.29 -2.87 14.58
C GLU A 49 -5.98 -4.37 14.65
N ARG A 50 -4.70 -4.76 14.55
CA ARG A 50 -4.30 -6.16 14.52
C ARG A 50 -3.95 -6.68 15.91
N ILE A 51 -4.72 -7.67 16.37
CA ILE A 51 -4.49 -8.41 17.61
C ILE A 51 -3.05 -8.96 17.65
N MET A 52 -2.33 -8.72 18.74
CA MET A 52 -0.92 -9.11 18.96
C MET A 52 0.07 -8.53 17.94
N ARG A 53 -0.32 -7.53 17.15
CA ARG A 53 0.50 -6.82 16.16
C ARG A 53 0.11 -5.33 16.09
N GLU A 54 0.12 -4.68 17.25
CA GLU A 54 -0.34 -3.30 17.42
C GLU A 54 0.43 -2.31 16.52
N ASP A 55 1.71 -2.53 16.27
CA ASP A 55 2.51 -1.62 15.43
C ASP A 55 2.19 -1.71 13.92
N TYR A 56 1.46 -2.74 13.46
CA TYR A 56 1.24 -2.98 12.02
C TYR A 56 0.18 -2.04 11.46
N GLY A 57 0.48 -1.44 10.31
CA GLY A 57 -0.38 -0.47 9.63
C GLY A 57 0.42 0.74 9.19
N CYS A 58 -0.11 1.52 8.24
CA CYS A 58 0.55 2.72 7.75
C CYS A 58 0.34 3.92 8.68
N GLY A 59 -0.84 4.01 9.31
CA GLY A 59 -1.15 5.12 10.20
C GLY A 59 -1.42 6.40 9.42
N LEU A 60 -2.14 6.30 8.29
CA LEU A 60 -2.43 7.48 7.46
C LEU A 60 -3.55 8.32 8.06
N HIS A 61 -4.36 7.74 8.97
CA HIS A 61 -5.44 8.45 9.63
C HIS A 61 -4.93 9.52 10.61
N ASP A 62 -3.69 9.38 11.10
CA ASP A 62 -3.00 10.38 11.94
C ASP A 62 -2.99 11.79 11.31
N TYR A 63 -3.03 11.86 9.97
CA TYR A 63 -2.92 13.09 9.20
C TYR A 63 -4.27 13.69 8.78
N LEU A 64 -5.38 13.01 9.08
CA LEU A 64 -6.71 13.50 8.71
C LEU A 64 -7.00 14.84 9.40
N PHE A 65 -7.74 15.71 8.71
CA PHE A 65 -8.06 17.07 9.16
C PHE A 65 -6.87 18.03 9.36
N GLU A 66 -5.64 17.61 9.05
CA GLU A 66 -4.51 18.54 8.98
C GLU A 66 -4.61 19.45 7.75
N ASN A 67 -4.05 20.67 7.85
CA ASN A 67 -3.98 21.59 6.72
C ASN A 67 -2.95 21.12 5.70
N ILE A 68 -3.32 21.15 4.41
CA ILE A 68 -2.40 20.79 3.33
C ILE A 68 -1.27 21.83 3.28
N SER A 69 -0.06 21.32 3.47
CA SER A 69 1.19 22.06 3.42
C SER A 69 2.29 21.13 2.90
N ASP A 70 3.39 21.71 2.42
CA ASP A 70 4.56 20.94 1.98
C ASP A 70 5.13 20.08 3.12
N GLU A 71 5.04 20.58 4.36
CA GLU A 71 5.44 19.84 5.56
C GLU A 71 4.59 18.58 5.79
N LEU A 72 3.26 18.69 5.65
CA LEU A 72 2.35 17.54 5.75
C LEU A 72 2.67 16.49 4.68
N MET A 73 2.87 16.93 3.43
CA MET A 73 3.19 16.02 2.32
C MET A 73 4.52 15.30 2.55
N ALA A 74 5.54 15.99 3.05
CA ALA A 74 6.83 15.39 3.42
C ALA A 74 6.72 14.39 4.59
N ARG A 75 5.90 14.70 5.61
CA ARG A 75 5.63 13.76 6.73
C ARG A 75 4.93 12.49 6.26
N ILE A 76 3.93 12.62 5.38
CA ILE A 76 3.23 11.48 4.78
C ILE A 76 4.20 10.62 3.96
N GLN A 77 5.02 11.26 3.12
CA GLN A 77 6.04 10.54 2.34
C GLN A 77 6.99 9.74 3.22
N THR A 78 7.54 10.38 4.26
CA THR A 78 8.45 9.73 5.22
C THR A 78 7.76 8.56 5.93
N ARG A 79 6.50 8.76 6.37
CA ARG A 79 5.73 7.69 7.01
C ARG A 79 5.53 6.50 6.10
N ILE A 80 5.14 6.71 4.85
CA ILE A 80 4.93 5.64 3.88
C ILE A 80 6.24 4.86 3.67
N GLU A 81 7.36 5.57 3.48
CA GLU A 81 8.68 4.97 3.29
C GLU A 81 9.07 4.08 4.47
N GLU A 82 9.00 4.60 5.70
CA GLU A 82 9.31 3.85 6.92
C GLU A 82 8.45 2.58 7.07
N ARG A 83 7.15 2.68 6.78
CA ARG A 83 6.21 1.58 6.94
C ARG A 83 6.41 0.49 5.91
N ILE A 84 6.66 0.85 4.65
CA ILE A 84 7.01 -0.12 3.60
C ILE A 84 8.34 -0.79 3.97
N LEU A 85 9.36 -0.03 4.36
CA LEU A 85 10.66 -0.58 4.73
C LEU A 85 10.55 -1.59 5.89
N ARG A 86 9.69 -1.32 6.87
CA ARG A 86 9.50 -2.19 8.05
C ARG A 86 8.66 -3.43 7.74
N TYR A 87 7.60 -3.31 6.94
CA TYR A 87 6.58 -4.35 6.82
C TYR A 87 6.54 -5.06 5.46
N GLU A 88 7.16 -4.51 4.42
CA GLU A 88 7.18 -5.10 3.07
C GLU A 88 8.60 -5.20 2.49
N PRO A 89 9.44 -6.12 2.98
CA PRO A 89 10.85 -6.25 2.58
C PRO A 89 11.05 -6.77 1.14
N ARG A 90 9.97 -7.18 0.46
CA ARG A 90 10.00 -7.64 -0.94
C ARG A 90 9.99 -6.48 -1.94
N VAL A 91 9.79 -5.26 -1.47
CA VAL A 91 9.65 -4.05 -2.28
C VAL A 91 10.85 -3.14 -2.12
N GLU A 92 11.30 -2.54 -3.23
CA GLU A 92 12.28 -1.46 -3.26
C GLU A 92 11.62 -0.21 -3.82
N ILE A 93 11.44 0.79 -2.98
CA ILE A 93 10.79 2.04 -3.34
C ILE A 93 11.70 2.80 -4.31
N THR A 94 11.14 3.19 -5.46
CA THR A 94 11.85 4.03 -6.43
C THR A 94 11.45 5.48 -6.31
N GLU A 95 10.17 5.76 -6.04
CA GLU A 95 9.66 7.11 -5.88
C GLU A 95 8.36 7.12 -5.06
N ILE A 96 8.20 8.13 -4.20
CA ILE A 96 6.93 8.45 -3.55
C ILE A 96 6.57 9.88 -3.94
N ARG A 97 5.38 10.06 -4.51
CA ARG A 97 4.82 11.38 -4.83
C ARG A 97 3.56 11.60 -4.02
N VAL A 98 3.51 12.71 -3.29
CA VAL A 98 2.31 13.18 -2.58
C VAL A 98 1.98 14.55 -3.14
N ASN A 99 0.85 14.67 -3.84
CA ASN A 99 0.46 15.90 -4.52
C ASN A 99 -1.01 16.23 -4.25
N GLN A 100 -1.31 17.51 -4.04
CA GLN A 100 -2.69 18.00 -4.05
C GLN A 100 -3.16 18.16 -5.51
N LYS A 101 -4.29 17.54 -5.86
CA LYS A 101 -4.88 17.71 -7.20
C LYS A 101 -5.77 18.97 -7.21
N ILE A 102 -5.64 19.80 -8.24
CA ILE A 102 -6.43 21.05 -8.40
C ILE A 102 -7.94 20.79 -8.31
N ASN A 103 -8.40 19.67 -8.85
CA ASN A 103 -9.82 19.30 -8.88
C ASN A 103 -10.34 18.72 -7.56
N LEU A 104 -9.45 18.43 -6.59
CA LEU A 104 -9.77 17.82 -5.30
C LEU A 104 -9.01 18.57 -4.18
N PRO A 105 -9.43 19.79 -3.82
CA PRO A 105 -8.66 20.65 -2.91
C PRO A 105 -8.51 20.05 -1.51
N ASN A 106 -9.40 19.15 -1.09
CA ASN A 106 -9.35 18.52 0.24
C ASN A 106 -8.75 17.10 0.20
N SER A 107 -7.96 16.78 -0.83
CA SER A 107 -7.40 15.45 -1.00
C SER A 107 -5.96 15.47 -1.47
N LEU A 108 -5.18 14.52 -0.95
CA LEU A 108 -3.83 14.25 -1.38
C LEU A 108 -3.82 12.99 -2.24
N HIS A 109 -3.24 13.10 -3.43
CA HIS A 109 -2.94 11.97 -4.28
C HIS A 109 -1.57 11.43 -3.92
N ILE A 110 -1.55 10.16 -3.54
CA ILE A 110 -0.34 9.44 -3.15
C ILE A 110 -0.05 8.43 -4.25
N GLN A 111 1.17 8.46 -4.79
CA GLN A 111 1.65 7.50 -5.74
C GLN A 111 2.97 6.93 -5.22
N VAL A 112 3.03 5.61 -5.11
CA VAL A 112 4.24 4.89 -4.73
C VAL A 112 4.67 4.04 -5.92
N SER A 113 5.80 4.41 -6.50
CA SER A 113 6.48 3.64 -7.53
C SER A 113 7.56 2.79 -6.87
N TYR A 114 7.64 1.53 -7.28
CA TYR A 114 8.53 0.56 -6.67
C TYR A 114 8.94 -0.54 -7.64
N ALA A 115 10.08 -1.17 -7.35
CA ALA A 115 10.51 -2.40 -7.98
C ALA A 115 10.34 -3.58 -7.02
N LEU A 116 10.12 -4.77 -7.58
CA LEU A 116 10.19 -6.00 -6.81
C LEU A 116 11.65 -6.35 -6.56
N ARG A 117 12.03 -6.57 -5.29
CA ARG A 117 13.41 -6.85 -4.91
C ARG A 117 13.95 -8.08 -5.65
N GLY A 118 15.08 -7.89 -6.35
CA GLY A 118 15.71 -8.95 -7.14
C GLY A 118 15.08 -9.16 -8.52
N SER A 119 14.34 -8.18 -9.04
CA SER A 119 13.69 -8.19 -10.34
C SER A 119 13.70 -6.81 -10.99
N GLU A 120 13.65 -6.76 -12.32
CA GLU A 120 13.51 -5.53 -13.12
C GLU A 120 12.03 -5.08 -13.24
N ILE A 121 11.12 -5.78 -12.57
CA ILE A 121 9.69 -5.48 -12.62
C ILE A 121 9.39 -4.27 -11.74
N SER A 122 9.04 -3.16 -12.39
CA SER A 122 8.54 -1.95 -11.74
C SER A 122 7.01 -1.92 -11.75
N GLN A 123 6.44 -1.48 -10.63
CA GLN A 123 5.01 -1.34 -10.43
C GLN A 123 4.71 0.01 -9.75
N GLN A 124 3.44 0.39 -9.78
CA GLN A 124 2.94 1.56 -9.07
C GLN A 124 1.65 1.23 -8.35
N ILE A 125 1.48 1.84 -7.19
CA ILE A 125 0.21 1.86 -6.45
C ILE A 125 -0.16 3.30 -6.18
N GLU A 126 -1.42 3.63 -6.41
CA GLU A 126 -1.96 4.97 -6.29
C GLU A 126 -3.09 4.97 -5.27
N GLY A 127 -3.28 6.11 -4.62
CA GLY A 127 -4.27 6.30 -3.59
C GLY A 127 -4.66 7.75 -3.42
N ILE A 128 -5.81 7.96 -2.81
CA ILE A 128 -6.36 9.27 -2.47
C ILE A 128 -6.64 9.27 -0.97
N LEU A 129 -5.98 10.18 -0.26
CA LEU A 129 -6.25 10.50 1.14
C LEU A 129 -7.18 11.72 1.18
N LYS A 130 -8.43 11.53 1.60
CA LYS A 130 -9.38 12.63 1.77
C LYS A 130 -9.29 13.20 3.18
N LEU A 131 -8.66 14.37 3.32
CA LEU A 131 -8.41 14.99 4.62
C LEU A 131 -9.68 15.53 5.30
N GLY A 132 -10.72 15.86 4.53
CA GLY A 132 -11.96 16.44 5.06
C GLY A 132 -13.08 15.45 5.39
N GLU A 133 -13.00 14.20 4.91
CA GLU A 133 -14.07 13.19 5.04
C GLU A 133 -13.64 11.95 5.86
N GLY A 134 -12.35 11.84 6.22
CA GLY A 134 -11.84 10.68 6.96
C GLY A 134 -11.75 9.38 6.15
N GLU A 135 -11.70 9.46 4.82
CA GLU A 135 -11.63 8.29 3.94
C GLU A 135 -10.27 8.17 3.24
N VAL A 136 -9.72 6.95 3.25
CA VAL A 136 -8.54 6.55 2.45
C VAL A 136 -9.02 5.62 1.34
N ILE A 137 -8.79 5.99 0.07
CA ILE A 137 -9.17 5.20 -1.11
C ILE A 137 -7.90 4.80 -1.86
N LEU A 138 -7.63 3.50 -1.98
CA LEU A 138 -6.47 2.92 -2.69
C LEU A 138 -6.90 1.95 -3.79
#